data_AF-A0A1Y2D4T8-F1
#
_entry.id   AF-A0A1Y2D4T8-F1
#
_cell.length_a   1.000
_cell.length_b   1.000
_cell.length_c   1.000
_cell.angle_alpha   90.00
_cell.angle_beta   90.00
_cell.angle_gamma   90.00
#
_symmetry.space_group_name_H-M   'P 1'
#
loop_
_entity.id
_entity.type
_entity.pdbx_description
1 polymer ?
#
loop_
_entity_poly.entity_id
_entity_poly.type
_entity_poly.pdbx_seq_one_letter_code
_entity_poly.pdbx_strand_id
1 'polypeptide(L)'
;MALTFSSMMMALALENSMRGISLAVERFQDSGSQLVLNTIFAGNSSASSTSLDMFLLYKTWLLSSKNRLFLGVSVFIILFRMATAGRDLYLSYGFWDNQNCYCAWIAVPGSFNLYAMGDIAADILSTASTILIGHFYLKSDLSKLAKVLILENVIRSVCSLSSTAFVLWAVNQNNPNLSMYSAGSQAYINAQLLNLEFFWFKKRSAAVEVEADDVVS
;
A
#
# COMPACT_ATOMS: atom_id res chain seq x y z
N MET A 1 14.46 1.35 -17.60
CA MET A 1 15.46 0.77 -16.68
C MET A 1 15.36 1.27 -15.23
N ALA A 2 14.83 2.47 -14.93
CA ALA A 2 14.62 2.93 -13.54
C ALA A 2 13.43 2.26 -12.81
N LEU A 3 12.40 1.81 -13.56
CA LEU A 3 11.21 1.14 -13.00
C LEU A 3 11.52 -0.22 -12.34
N THR A 4 12.50 -0.97 -12.87
CA THR A 4 12.85 -2.30 -12.38
C THR A 4 13.57 -2.26 -11.03
N PHE A 5 14.42 -1.26 -10.79
CA PHE A 5 15.10 -1.09 -9.51
C PHE A 5 14.12 -0.69 -8.40
N SER A 6 13.19 0.23 -8.69
CA SER A 6 12.16 0.65 -7.74
C SER A 6 11.21 -0.50 -7.39
N SER A 7 10.78 -1.30 -8.37
CA SER A 7 9.94 -2.47 -8.11
C SER A 7 10.69 -3.58 -7.35
N MET A 8 12.00 -3.72 -7.59
CA MET A 8 12.83 -4.70 -6.88
C MET A 8 13.04 -4.30 -5.41
N MET A 9 13.38 -3.03 -5.14
CA MET A 9 13.51 -2.51 -3.76
C MET A 9 12.20 -2.62 -2.98
N MET A 10 11.08 -2.43 -3.66
CA MET A 10 9.75 -2.57 -3.09
C MET A 10 9.36 -4.02 -2.83
N ALA A 11 9.67 -4.93 -3.75
CA ALA A 11 9.50 -6.37 -3.52
C ALA A 11 10.37 -6.85 -2.34
N LEU A 12 11.59 -6.32 -2.22
CA LEU A 12 12.51 -6.62 -1.12
C LEU A 12 12.01 -6.05 0.22
N ALA A 13 11.47 -4.82 0.20
CA ALA A 13 10.85 -4.21 1.37
C ALA A 13 9.60 -4.96 1.81
N LEU A 14 8.77 -5.39 0.86
CA LEU A 14 7.56 -6.17 1.11
C LEU A 14 7.91 -7.59 1.59
N GLU A 15 8.90 -8.25 0.98
CA GLU A 15 9.39 -9.55 1.42
C GLU A 15 9.99 -9.48 2.82
N ASN A 16 10.77 -8.44 3.12
CA ASN A 16 11.27 -8.21 4.48
C ASN A 16 10.15 -7.93 5.47
N SER A 17 9.10 -7.21 5.06
CA SER A 17 7.91 -6.99 5.90
C SER A 17 7.10 -8.28 6.12
N MET A 18 6.90 -9.08 5.08
CA MET A 18 6.19 -10.37 5.17
C MET A 18 7.00 -11.42 5.94
N ARG A 19 8.32 -11.47 5.78
CA ARG A 19 9.22 -12.29 6.60
C ARG A 19 9.24 -11.79 8.04
N GLY A 20 9.22 -10.48 8.25
CA GLY A 20 9.09 -9.89 9.59
C GLY A 20 7.79 -10.28 10.26
N ILE A 21 6.68 -10.29 9.52
CA ILE A 21 5.36 -10.76 9.96
C ILE A 21 5.36 -12.27 10.19
N SER A 22 5.94 -13.09 9.30
CA SER A 22 6.00 -14.55 9.43
C SER A 22 6.88 -14.99 10.60
N LEU A 23 8.07 -14.40 10.75
CA LEU A 23 8.96 -14.64 11.89
C LEU A 23 8.34 -14.12 13.18
N ALA A 24 7.53 -13.05 13.12
CA ALA A 24 6.76 -12.61 14.25
C ALA A 24 5.74 -13.68 14.67
N VAL A 25 4.96 -14.20 13.72
CA VAL A 25 3.98 -15.29 13.94
C VAL A 25 4.65 -16.59 14.42
N GLU A 26 5.85 -16.92 13.95
CA GLU A 26 6.58 -18.10 14.42
C GLU A 26 7.10 -17.91 15.85
N ARG A 27 7.55 -16.71 16.21
CA ARG A 27 7.96 -16.36 17.59
C ARG A 27 6.79 -16.21 18.56
N PHE A 28 5.57 -15.97 18.08
CA PHE A 28 4.33 -16.08 18.87
C PHE A 28 4.17 -17.48 19.47
N GLN A 29 4.71 -18.51 18.81
CA GLN A 29 4.61 -19.89 19.26
C GLN A 29 5.68 -20.25 20.31
N ASP A 30 6.77 -19.47 20.41
CA ASP A 30 8.01 -19.91 21.08
C ASP A 30 8.50 -18.96 22.20
N SER A 31 7.98 -17.74 22.33
CA SER A 31 8.48 -16.78 23.34
C SER A 31 7.38 -15.88 23.88
N GLY A 32 7.14 -15.94 25.20
CA GLY A 32 6.15 -15.14 25.94
C GLY A 32 6.39 -13.61 25.95
N SER A 33 7.16 -13.07 25.01
CA SER A 33 7.48 -11.64 24.86
C SER A 33 6.61 -10.99 23.76
N GLN A 34 5.29 -10.98 23.97
CA GLN A 34 4.29 -10.43 23.03
C GLN A 34 4.44 -8.91 22.76
N LEU A 35 5.17 -8.17 23.60
CA LEU A 35 5.32 -6.70 23.57
C LEU A 35 6.12 -6.19 22.37
N VAL A 36 7.26 -6.82 22.11
CA VAL A 36 8.14 -6.47 20.98
C VAL A 36 7.48 -6.90 19.66
N LEU A 37 6.74 -7.99 19.69
CA LEU A 37 6.04 -8.57 18.53
C LEU A 37 4.92 -7.69 17.98
N ASN A 38 4.02 -7.19 18.84
CA ASN A 38 2.93 -6.32 18.41
C ASN A 38 3.44 -4.99 17.86
N THR A 39 4.52 -4.46 18.45
CA THR A 39 5.20 -3.24 17.98
C THR A 39 5.80 -3.45 16.58
N ILE A 40 6.49 -4.59 16.37
CA ILE A 40 7.08 -4.94 15.07
C ILE A 40 5.99 -5.18 14.01
N PHE A 41 4.90 -5.86 14.36
CA PHE A 41 3.81 -6.15 13.44
C PHE A 41 3.08 -4.87 13.00
N ALA A 42 2.76 -3.98 13.93
CA ALA A 42 2.14 -2.69 13.65
C ALA A 42 3.05 -1.75 12.84
N GLY A 43 4.35 -1.73 13.15
CA GLY A 43 5.33 -0.97 12.37
C GLY A 43 5.48 -1.49 10.94
N ASN A 44 5.57 -2.81 10.77
CA ASN A 44 5.75 -3.44 9.45
C ASN A 44 4.53 -3.32 8.55
N SER A 45 3.31 -3.44 9.10
CA SER A 45 2.08 -3.27 8.31
C SER A 45 1.95 -1.83 7.79
N SER A 46 2.26 -0.85 8.63
CA SER A 46 2.23 0.59 8.31
C SER A 46 3.32 0.99 7.29
N ALA A 47 4.51 0.40 7.41
CA ALA A 47 5.61 0.63 6.46
C ALA A 47 5.27 0.05 5.08
N SER A 48 4.62 -1.13 5.03
CA SER A 48 4.26 -1.80 3.77
C SER A 48 3.25 -0.99 2.96
N SER A 49 2.17 -0.52 3.58
CA SER A 49 1.17 0.33 2.91
C SER A 49 1.77 1.65 2.42
N THR A 50 2.64 2.27 3.23
CA THR A 50 3.31 3.52 2.85
C THR A 50 4.27 3.34 1.66
N SER A 51 4.98 2.21 1.60
CA SER A 51 5.85 1.90 0.46
C SER A 51 5.06 1.70 -0.84
N LEU A 52 3.88 1.06 -0.75
CA LEU A 52 2.92 0.91 -1.84
C LEU A 52 2.46 2.24 -2.40
N ASP A 53 1.98 3.13 -1.54
CA ASP A 53 1.55 4.47 -1.94
C ASP A 53 2.67 5.26 -2.60
N MET A 54 3.88 5.21 -2.04
CA MET A 54 5.03 5.94 -2.56
C MET A 54 5.40 5.51 -3.99
N PHE A 55 5.34 4.20 -4.27
CA PHE A 55 5.60 3.66 -5.61
C PHE A 55 4.52 4.07 -6.62
N LEU A 56 3.26 3.99 -6.23
CA LEU A 56 2.12 4.33 -7.08
C LEU A 56 2.10 5.82 -7.41
N LEU A 57 2.34 6.68 -6.42
CA LEU A 57 2.46 8.12 -6.59
C LEU A 57 3.66 8.49 -7.49
N TYR A 58 4.77 7.76 -7.37
CA TYR A 58 5.93 7.95 -8.25
C TYR A 58 5.61 7.57 -9.71
N LYS A 59 4.94 6.43 -9.94
CA LYS A 59 4.54 5.97 -11.28
C LYS A 59 3.53 6.91 -11.92
N THR A 60 2.53 7.36 -11.17
CA THR A 60 1.54 8.34 -11.66
C THR A 60 2.18 9.70 -11.94
N TRP A 61 3.19 10.12 -11.18
CA TRP A 61 3.95 11.33 -11.48
C TRP A 61 4.73 11.23 -12.79
N LEU A 62 5.38 10.08 -13.05
CA LEU A 62 6.03 9.82 -14.34
C LEU A 62 5.05 9.87 -15.51
N LEU A 63 3.86 9.31 -15.33
CA LEU A 63 2.78 9.31 -16.34
C LEU A 63 2.19 10.71 -16.56
N SER A 64 2.12 11.56 -15.54
CA SER A 64 1.58 12.94 -15.61
C SER A 64 2.55 13.94 -16.25
N SER A 65 3.45 13.48 -17.13
CA SER A 65 4.45 14.30 -17.81
C SER A 65 5.27 15.21 -16.88
N LYS A 66 5.54 14.76 -15.64
CA LYS A 66 6.30 15.50 -14.61
C LYS A 66 5.67 16.82 -14.16
N ASN A 67 4.34 16.92 -14.13
CA ASN A 67 3.68 18.11 -13.58
C ASN A 67 4.14 18.39 -12.13
N ARG A 68 4.64 19.61 -11.88
CA ARG A 68 5.17 20.02 -10.57
C ARG A 68 4.08 20.10 -9.50
N LEU A 69 2.84 20.44 -9.87
CA LEU A 69 1.72 20.45 -8.94
C LEU A 69 1.41 19.05 -8.43
N PHE A 70 1.39 18.07 -9.34
CA PHE A 70 1.16 16.67 -8.98
C PHE A 70 2.25 16.16 -8.02
N LEU A 71 3.51 16.49 -8.30
CA LEU A 71 4.62 16.15 -7.42
C LEU A 71 4.43 16.72 -6.01
N GLY A 72 4.05 18.00 -5.91
CA GLY A 72 3.81 18.66 -4.63
C GLY A 72 2.75 17.97 -3.78
N VAL A 73 1.61 17.62 -4.39
CA VAL A 73 0.51 16.92 -3.70
C VAL A 73 0.93 15.50 -3.29
N SER A 74 1.60 14.76 -4.18
CA SER A 74 2.09 13.42 -3.88
C SER A 74 3.08 13.41 -2.72
N VAL A 75 4.05 14.34 -2.71
CA VAL A 75 5.02 14.49 -1.62
C VAL A 75 4.32 14.87 -0.31
N PHE A 76 3.32 15.74 -0.37
CA PHE A 76 2.53 16.10 0.81
C PHE A 76 1.81 14.89 1.42
N ILE A 77 1.15 14.05 0.61
CA ILE A 77 0.47 12.83 1.09
C ILE A 77 1.48 11.87 1.74
N ILE A 78 2.64 11.68 1.12
CA ILE A 78 3.70 10.81 1.67
C ILE A 78 4.21 11.35 3.01
N LEU A 79 4.47 12.67 3.12
CA LEU A 79 4.90 13.29 4.37
C LEU A 79 3.83 13.18 5.46
N PHE A 80 2.57 13.36 5.10
CA PHE A 80 1.44 13.15 6.00
C PHE A 80 1.44 11.72 6.55
N ARG A 81 1.62 10.70 5.70
CA ARG A 81 1.73 9.29 6.15
C ARG A 81 2.94 9.04 7.05
N MET A 82 4.10 9.60 6.70
CA MET A 82 5.30 9.46 7.53
C MET A 82 5.10 10.12 8.90
N ALA A 83 4.41 11.26 8.96
CA ALA A 83 4.08 11.92 10.21
C ALA A 83 3.08 11.12 11.05
N THR A 84 2.06 10.50 10.43
CA THR A 84 1.12 9.64 11.16
C THR A 84 1.81 8.38 11.68
N ALA A 85 2.70 7.78 10.89
CA ALA A 85 3.52 6.65 11.31
C ALA A 85 4.48 7.02 12.45
N GLY A 86 5.17 8.15 12.35
CA GLY A 86 6.04 8.66 13.40
C GLY A 86 5.29 8.95 14.70
N ARG A 87 4.09 9.55 14.60
CA ARG A 87 3.20 9.76 15.75
C ARG A 87 2.80 8.45 16.40
N ASP A 88 2.41 7.47 15.61
CA ASP A 88 1.95 6.17 16.11
C ASP A 88 3.09 5.41 16.80
N LEU A 89 4.31 5.48 16.25
CA LEU A 89 5.50 4.87 16.83
C LEU A 89 5.97 5.58 18.11
N TYR A 90 5.77 6.90 18.21
CA TYR A 90 6.15 7.67 19.39
C TYR A 90 5.17 7.49 20.56
N LEU A 91 3.87 7.40 20.26
CA LEU A 91 2.81 7.42 21.27
C LEU A 91 2.25 6.05 21.61
N SER A 92 2.38 5.05 20.73
CA SER A 92 1.95 3.69 21.04
C SER A 92 3.01 2.99 21.87
N TYR A 93 2.57 2.28 22.90
CA TYR A 93 3.45 1.51 23.77
C TYR A 93 2.77 0.22 24.19
N GLY A 94 3.58 -0.81 24.39
CA GLY A 94 3.14 -2.04 25.03
C GLY A 94 3.43 -1.96 26.52
N PHE A 95 2.58 -2.59 27.33
CA PHE A 95 2.85 -2.81 28.75
C PHE A 95 2.49 -4.26 29.11
N TRP A 96 3.22 -4.81 30.08
CA TRP A 96 2.98 -6.16 30.57
C TRP A 96 1.95 -6.14 31.70
N ASP A 97 0.85 -6.87 31.54
CA ASP A 97 -0.17 -7.02 32.58
C ASP A 97 0.16 -8.24 33.44
N ASN A 98 0.67 -7.99 34.65
CA ASN A 98 1.02 -9.02 35.62
C ASN A 98 -0.20 -9.80 36.14
N GLN A 99 -1.41 -9.25 36.09
CA GLN A 99 -2.59 -9.90 36.66
C GLN A 99 -3.11 -11.01 35.74
N ASN A 100 -3.08 -10.77 34.44
CA ASN A 100 -3.61 -11.68 33.44
C ASN A 100 -2.50 -12.40 32.63
N CYS A 101 -1.23 -12.15 32.95
CA CYS A 101 -0.05 -12.76 32.33
C CYS A 101 -0.02 -12.61 30.79
N TYR A 102 -0.44 -11.46 30.27
CA TYR A 102 -0.35 -11.15 28.84
C TYR A 102 0.23 -9.76 28.60
N CYS A 103 0.72 -9.54 27.39
CA CYS A 103 1.14 -8.22 26.97
C CYS A 103 -0.02 -7.48 26.31
N ALA A 104 -0.40 -6.33 26.88
CA ALA A 104 -1.35 -5.43 26.24
C ALA A 104 -0.60 -4.44 25.34
N TRP A 105 -1.18 -4.15 24.18
CA TRP A 105 -0.74 -3.08 23.30
C TRP A 105 -1.77 -1.96 23.33
N ILE A 106 -1.36 -0.74 23.71
CA ILE A 106 -2.24 0.43 23.63
C ILE A 106 -1.88 1.19 22.36
N ALA A 107 -2.73 1.05 21.35
CA ALA A 107 -2.68 1.90 20.18
C ALA A 107 -3.28 3.27 20.49
N VAL A 108 -2.77 4.30 19.82
CA VAL A 108 -3.30 5.66 19.99
C VAL A 108 -4.69 5.77 19.36
N PRO A 109 -5.70 6.25 20.11
CA PRO A 109 -7.02 6.46 19.54
C PRO A 109 -6.96 7.45 18.38
N GLY A 110 -7.61 7.09 17.27
CA GLY A 110 -7.68 7.91 16.07
C GLY A 110 -6.53 7.74 15.07
N SER A 111 -5.44 7.03 15.39
CA SER A 111 -4.37 6.75 14.41
C SER A 111 -4.91 6.03 13.17
N PHE A 112 -5.80 5.04 13.36
CA PHE A 112 -6.43 4.29 12.27
C PHE A 112 -7.20 5.17 11.28
N ASN A 113 -7.92 6.19 11.78
CA ASN A 113 -8.65 7.12 10.92
C ASN A 113 -7.70 7.94 10.04
N LEU A 114 -6.58 8.38 10.62
CA LEU A 114 -5.57 9.14 9.89
C LEU A 114 -4.90 8.29 8.79
N TYR A 115 -4.62 7.02 9.08
CA TYR A 115 -4.11 6.09 8.07
C TYR A 115 -5.11 5.86 6.93
N ALA A 116 -6.37 5.60 7.26
CA ALA A 116 -7.42 5.40 6.26
C ALA A 116 -7.63 6.65 5.39
N MET A 117 -7.55 7.86 5.97
CA MET A 117 -7.61 9.10 5.19
C MET A 117 -6.42 9.23 4.23
N GLY A 118 -5.22 8.82 4.66
CA GLY A 118 -4.03 8.77 3.81
C GLY A 118 -4.19 7.80 2.63
N ASP A 119 -4.68 6.58 2.88
CA ASP A 119 -4.93 5.56 1.85
C ASP A 119 -5.93 6.09 0.81
N ILE A 120 -7.07 6.62 1.28
CA ILE A 120 -8.12 7.17 0.41
C ILE A 120 -7.61 8.35 -0.42
N ALA A 121 -6.84 9.27 0.18
CA ALA A 121 -6.29 10.42 -0.54
C ALA A 121 -5.31 9.98 -1.64
N ALA A 122 -4.43 9.02 -1.36
CA ALA A 122 -3.50 8.48 -2.35
C ALA A 122 -4.24 7.79 -3.51
N ASP A 123 -5.28 7.01 -3.20
CA ASP A 123 -6.09 6.31 -4.20
C ASP A 123 -6.89 7.27 -5.09
N ILE A 124 -7.53 8.29 -4.51
CA ILE A 124 -8.24 9.33 -5.27
C ILE A 124 -7.27 10.04 -6.20
N LEU A 125 -6.10 10.45 -5.70
CA LEU A 125 -5.12 11.18 -6.48
C LEU A 125 -4.58 10.33 -7.65
N SER A 126 -4.26 9.06 -7.39
CA SER A 126 -3.80 8.13 -8.42
C SER A 126 -4.87 7.85 -9.48
N THR A 127 -6.13 7.67 -9.05
CA THR A 127 -7.25 7.38 -9.94
C THR A 127 -7.59 8.59 -10.81
N ALA A 128 -7.71 9.76 -10.21
CA ALA A 128 -8.00 11.00 -10.93
C ALA A 128 -6.94 11.27 -12.01
N SER A 129 -5.66 11.09 -11.66
CA SER A 129 -4.55 11.29 -12.60
C SER A 129 -4.58 10.30 -13.75
N THR A 130 -4.86 9.04 -13.45
CA THR A 130 -4.97 7.99 -14.46
C THR A 130 -6.13 8.25 -15.42
N ILE A 131 -7.28 8.70 -14.92
CA ILE A 131 -8.45 9.04 -15.75
C ILE A 131 -8.13 10.24 -16.65
N LEU A 132 -7.52 11.29 -16.09
CA LEU A 132 -7.13 12.49 -16.85
C LEU A 132 -6.18 12.12 -17.99
N ILE A 133 -5.12 11.38 -17.68
CA ILE A 133 -4.14 10.89 -18.66
C ILE A 133 -4.83 10.00 -19.69
N GLY A 134 -5.65 9.05 -19.23
CA GLY A 134 -6.46 8.19 -20.07
C GLY A 134 -7.31 8.96 -21.09
N HIS A 135 -7.96 10.03 -20.66
CA HIS A 135 -8.77 10.88 -21.53
C HIS A 135 -7.95 11.58 -22.62
N PHE A 136 -6.72 12.01 -22.32
CA PHE A 136 -5.83 12.61 -23.31
C PHE A 136 -5.29 11.58 -24.32
N TYR A 137 -4.92 10.38 -23.88
CA TYR A 137 -4.31 9.35 -24.72
C TYR A 137 -5.29 8.43 -25.44
N LEU A 138 -6.59 8.47 -25.11
CA LEU A 138 -7.64 7.70 -25.78
C LEU A 138 -7.77 8.02 -27.28
N LYS A 139 -7.28 9.19 -27.72
CA LYS A 139 -7.28 9.62 -29.14
C LYS A 139 -5.99 9.27 -29.90
N SER A 140 -5.00 8.69 -29.24
CA SER A 140 -3.70 8.36 -29.82
C SER A 140 -3.55 6.84 -30.02
N ASP A 141 -2.54 6.42 -30.78
CA ASP A 141 -2.25 5.00 -31.04
C ASP A 141 -2.01 4.19 -29.75
N LEU A 142 -1.60 4.86 -28.66
CA LEU A 142 -1.44 4.29 -27.32
C LEU A 142 -2.76 3.94 -26.61
N SER A 143 -3.90 3.93 -27.30
CA SER A 143 -5.22 3.69 -26.68
C SER A 143 -5.32 2.31 -26.00
N LYS A 144 -4.65 1.28 -26.52
CA LYS A 144 -4.62 -0.06 -25.90
C LYS A 144 -3.86 -0.04 -24.57
N LEU A 145 -2.68 0.58 -24.54
CA LEU A 145 -1.88 0.75 -23.33
C LEU A 145 -2.65 1.56 -22.26
N ALA A 146 -3.28 2.66 -22.68
CA ALA A 146 -4.08 3.51 -21.81
C ALA A 146 -5.26 2.75 -21.17
N LYS A 147 -5.98 1.93 -21.95
CA LYS A 147 -7.08 1.08 -21.44
C LYS A 147 -6.62 0.09 -20.38
N VAL A 148 -5.49 -0.59 -20.60
CA VAL A 148 -4.91 -1.53 -19.61
C VAL A 148 -4.53 -0.79 -18.34
N LEU A 149 -3.92 0.40 -18.46
CA LEU A 149 -3.48 1.20 -17.32
C LEU A 149 -4.64 1.78 -16.49
N ILE A 150 -5.74 2.15 -17.14
CA ILE A 150 -6.99 2.54 -16.46
C ILE A 150 -7.58 1.35 -15.71
N LEU A 151 -7.70 0.19 -16.36
CA LEU A 151 -8.25 -1.02 -15.75
C LEU A 151 -7.43 -1.46 -14.52
N GLU A 152 -6.10 -1.45 -14.63
CA GLU A 152 -5.16 -1.74 -13.53
C GLU A 152 -5.42 -0.84 -12.32
N ASN A 153 -5.53 0.48 -12.54
CA ASN A 153 -5.78 1.43 -11.45
C ASN A 153 -7.18 1.32 -10.84
N VAL A 154 -8.20 1.00 -11.64
CA VAL A 154 -9.57 0.81 -11.13
C VAL A 154 -9.64 -0.41 -10.22
N ILE A 155 -9.11 -1.56 -10.66
CA ILE A 155 -9.09 -2.79 -9.85
C ILE A 155 -8.36 -2.53 -8.53
N ARG A 156 -7.19 -1.88 -8.60
CA ARG A 156 -6.40 -1.53 -7.42
C ARG A 156 -7.18 -0.67 -6.43
N SER A 157 -7.83 0.38 -6.92
CA SER A 157 -8.59 1.31 -6.07
C SER A 157 -9.81 0.66 -5.43
N VAL A 158 -10.50 -0.24 -6.14
CA VAL A 158 -11.63 -1.00 -5.58
C VAL A 158 -11.17 -1.94 -4.47
N CYS A 159 -10.07 -2.68 -4.68
CA CYS A 159 -9.52 -3.58 -3.67
C CYS A 159 -8.99 -2.82 -2.45
N SER A 160 -8.27 -1.72 -2.66
CA SER A 160 -7.72 -0.89 -1.59
C SER A 160 -8.83 -0.22 -0.77
N LEU A 161 -9.83 0.37 -1.43
CA LEU A 161 -10.94 1.05 -0.76
C LEU A 161 -11.85 0.07 -0.01
N SER A 162 -12.12 -1.11 -0.57
CA SER A 162 -12.89 -2.16 0.13
C SER A 162 -12.14 -2.68 1.37
N SER A 163 -10.82 -2.85 1.26
CA SER A 163 -9.98 -3.23 2.40
C SER A 163 -9.96 -2.16 3.48
N THR A 164 -9.82 -0.88 3.10
CA THR A 164 -9.81 0.25 4.04
C THR A 164 -11.17 0.41 4.73
N ALA A 165 -12.26 0.23 4.00
CA ALA A 165 -13.61 0.26 4.57
C ALA A 165 -13.84 -0.89 5.57
N PHE A 166 -13.32 -2.08 5.28
CA PHE A 166 -13.38 -3.23 6.20
C PHE A 166 -12.61 -2.96 7.50
N VAL A 167 -11.42 -2.37 7.42
CA VAL A 167 -10.62 -1.99 8.59
C VAL A 167 -11.33 -0.93 9.44
N LEU A 168 -11.88 0.12 8.82
CA LEU A 168 -12.64 1.14 9.53
C LEU A 168 -13.86 0.55 10.26
N TRP A 169 -14.58 -0.35 9.60
CA TRP A 169 -15.70 -1.06 10.23
C TRP A 169 -15.25 -1.92 11.40
N ALA A 170 -14.14 -2.67 11.26
CA ALA A 170 -13.59 -3.54 12.29
C ALA A 170 -13.14 -2.76 13.53
N VAL A 171 -12.45 -1.63 13.33
CA VAL A 171 -12.00 -0.74 14.41
C VAL A 171 -13.20 -0.19 15.19
N ASN A 172 -14.29 0.15 14.50
CA ASN A 172 -15.50 0.69 15.14
C ASN A 172 -16.25 -0.33 16.02
N GLN A 173 -15.96 -1.64 15.89
CA GLN A 173 -16.54 -2.67 16.77
C GLN A 173 -15.87 -2.74 18.15
N ASN A 174 -14.80 -1.97 18.41
CA ASN A 174 -14.03 -2.00 19.66
C ASN A 174 -13.53 -3.40 20.07
N ASN A 175 -13.40 -4.33 19.11
CA ASN A 175 -12.88 -5.67 19.37
C ASN A 175 -11.40 -5.74 18.93
N PRO A 176 -10.45 -5.93 19.87
CA PRO A 176 -9.03 -5.91 19.55
C PRO A 176 -8.62 -7.06 18.63
N ASN A 177 -9.22 -8.25 18.77
CA ASN A 177 -8.93 -9.39 17.91
C ASN A 177 -9.37 -9.12 16.47
N LEU A 178 -10.57 -8.58 16.30
CA LEU A 178 -11.11 -8.22 14.98
C LEU A 178 -10.23 -7.17 14.28
N SER A 179 -9.75 -6.18 15.04
CA SER A 179 -8.84 -5.16 14.53
C SER A 179 -7.53 -5.76 14.03
N MET A 180 -6.93 -6.70 14.78
CA MET A 180 -5.70 -7.38 14.37
C MET A 180 -5.90 -8.23 13.10
N TYR A 181 -7.00 -8.98 13.01
CA TYR A 181 -7.34 -9.74 11.79
C TYR A 181 -7.58 -8.84 10.59
N SER A 182 -8.23 -7.69 10.79
CA SER A 182 -8.47 -6.72 9.70
C SER A 182 -7.19 -6.06 9.18
N ALA A 183 -6.24 -5.75 10.07
CA ALA A 183 -4.93 -5.25 9.66
C ALA A 183 -4.13 -6.32 8.89
N GLY A 184 -4.21 -7.58 9.33
CA GLY A 184 -3.61 -8.71 8.62
C GLY A 184 -4.21 -8.94 7.23
N SER A 185 -5.53 -8.87 7.09
CA SER A 185 -6.19 -9.01 5.79
C SER A 185 -5.85 -7.86 4.85
N GLN A 186 -5.75 -6.63 5.35
CA GLN A 186 -5.30 -5.48 4.55
C GLN A 186 -3.86 -5.66 4.05
N ALA A 187 -2.94 -6.12 4.91
CA ALA A 187 -1.57 -6.40 4.51
C ALA A 187 -1.50 -7.49 3.43
N TYR A 188 -2.32 -8.53 3.54
CA TYR A 188 -2.43 -9.59 2.53
C TYR A 188 -2.97 -9.06 1.19
N ILE A 189 -4.07 -8.28 1.20
CA ILE A 189 -4.64 -7.69 -0.03
C ILE A 189 -3.61 -6.79 -0.71
N ASN A 190 -2.89 -5.98 0.07
CA ASN A 190 -1.83 -5.11 -0.43
C ASN A 190 -0.68 -5.90 -1.08
N ALA A 191 -0.28 -7.04 -0.51
CA ALA A 191 0.69 -7.94 -1.13
C ALA A 191 0.18 -8.55 -2.44
N GLN A 192 -1.10 -8.93 -2.50
CA GLN A 192 -1.71 -9.45 -3.73
C GLN A 192 -1.80 -8.38 -4.83
N LEU A 193 -2.11 -7.13 -4.47
CA LEU A 193 -2.10 -5.99 -5.40
C LEU A 193 -0.72 -5.76 -6.01
N LEU A 194 0.34 -5.93 -5.22
CA LEU A 194 1.72 -5.85 -5.71
C LEU A 194 2.06 -7.00 -6.67
N ASN A 195 1.62 -8.22 -6.36
CA ASN A 195 1.77 -9.37 -7.26
C ASN A 195 1.01 -9.17 -8.57
N LEU A 196 -0.20 -8.62 -8.49
CA LEU A 196 -1.01 -8.27 -9.66
C LEU A 196 -0.28 -7.26 -10.56
N GLU A 197 0.44 -6.32 -9.98
CA GLU A 197 1.21 -5.34 -10.74
C GLU A 197 2.35 -5.98 -11.55
N PHE A 198 3.06 -6.98 -11.00
CA PHE A 198 4.04 -7.75 -11.77
C PHE A 198 3.41 -8.50 -12.94
N PHE A 199 2.22 -9.07 -12.73
CA PHE A 199 1.47 -9.72 -13.79
C PHE A 199 1.10 -8.74 -14.92
N TRP A 200 0.58 -7.55 -14.57
CA TRP A 200 0.24 -6.51 -15.54
C TRP A 200 1.46 -5.93 -16.25
N PHE A 201 2.58 -5.80 -15.55
CA PHE A 201 3.84 -5.39 -16.16
C PHE A 201 4.23 -6.33 -17.31
N LYS A 202 4.18 -7.65 -17.10
CA LYS A 202 4.46 -8.64 -18.15
C LYS A 202 3.50 -8.52 -19.34
N LYS A 203 2.22 -8.30 -19.09
CA LYS A 203 1.21 -8.10 -20.15
C LYS A 203 1.44 -6.81 -20.95
N ARG A 204 1.87 -5.71 -20.31
CA ARG A 204 2.21 -4.46 -21.00
C ARG A 204 3.44 -4.61 -21.88
N SER A 205 4.49 -5.26 -21.38
CA SER A 205 5.70 -5.51 -22.19
C SER A 205 5.38 -6.30 -23.45
N ALA A 206 4.56 -7.35 -23.33
CA ALA A 206 4.12 -8.15 -24.47
C ALA A 206 3.24 -7.35 -25.47
N ALA A 207 2.40 -6.42 -24.98
CA ALA A 207 1.58 -5.59 -25.84
C ALA A 207 2.39 -4.57 -26.65
N VAL A 208 3.49 -4.05 -26.08
CA VAL A 208 4.40 -3.12 -26.76
C VAL A 208 5.24 -3.83 -27.82
N GLU A 209 5.66 -5.08 -27.58
CA GLU A 209 6.41 -5.88 -28.57
C GLU A 209 5.57 -6.17 -29.83
N VAL A 210 4.30 -6.56 -29.67
CA VAL A 210 3.40 -6.81 -30.81
C VAL A 210 3.17 -5.55 -31.64
N GLU A 211 3.06 -4.39 -30.99
CA GLU A 211 2.85 -3.11 -31.67
C GLU A 211 4.11 -2.62 -32.41
N ALA A 212 5.31 -3.05 -31.98
CA ALA A 212 6.56 -2.78 -32.70
C ALA A 212 6.67 -3.61 -33.99
N ASP A 213 6.20 -4.86 -33.98
CA ASP A 213 6.22 -5.72 -35.17
C ASP A 213 5.23 -5.25 -36.25
N ASP A 214 4.05 -4.77 -35.86
CA ASP A 214 3.03 -4.24 -36.77
C ASP A 214 3.45 -2.94 -37.49
N VAL A 215 4.42 -2.19 -36.94
CA VAL A 215 4.93 -0.94 -37.54
C VAL A 215 6.07 -1.20 -38.55
N VAL A 216 6.69 -2.37 -38.49
CA VAL A 216 7.82 -2.75 -39.37
C VAL A 216 7.35 -3.52 -40.62
N SER A 217 6.11 -4.02 -40.64
CA SER A 217 5.47 -4.67 -41.79
C SER A 217 4.72 -3.69 -42.71
#